data_AF-A0A813SLJ4-F1
#
_entry.id   AF-A0A813SLJ4-F1
#
_cell.length_a   1.000
_cell.length_b   1.000
_cell.length_c   1.000
_cell.angle_alpha   90.00
_cell.angle_beta   90.00
_cell.angle_gamma   90.00
#
_symmetry.space_group_name_H-M   'P 1'
#
loop_
_entity.id
_entity.type
_entity.pdbx_description
1 polymer ?
#
loop_
_entity_poly.entity_id
_entity_poly.type
_entity_poly.pdbx_seq_one_letter_code
_entity_poly.pdbx_strand_id
1 'polypeptide(L)'
;MIDQDVNDIFEFEKNIAKYHWTNDEQRARFNETVRTTVGNLSFTFNTTFDFTDYVRRCYLLGNVTLQDTDIVAVSEVEYLNNISLILKQASPRTIQNYIVWRFIMGATSLMSQQIRNIRQRFDRIFHGTNAERPRDVECGSLTNAYMGFAVSKLYIKKYFDENALNESIEMINNIQNTFLEMLNESTWMDAESKAKTMNQHIGYPDYLGSDNNTKLENDYAEKSFQLLRKPVDKNGWGDYSAPSVVNAFYEPSKNQISFPAGILQTPFFNKDAPKYLNYGGKH
;
A
#
# COMPACT_ATOMS: atom_id res chain seq x y z
N MET A 1 -0.40 14.81 36.39
CA MET A 1 0.84 14.66 35.59
C MET A 1 0.58 13.85 34.34
N ILE A 2 0.08 12.61 34.42
CA ILE A 2 -0.25 11.78 33.24
C ILE A 2 -1.32 12.44 32.35
N ASP A 3 -2.42 12.97 32.92
CA ASP A 3 -3.47 13.61 32.10
C ASP A 3 -2.97 14.83 31.32
N GLN A 4 -2.02 15.58 31.90
CA GLN A 4 -1.38 16.68 31.19
C GLN A 4 -0.50 16.17 30.05
N ASP A 5 0.33 15.15 30.30
CA ASP A 5 1.15 14.54 29.25
C ASP A 5 0.27 14.01 28.10
N VAL A 6 -0.88 13.40 28.40
CA VAL A 6 -1.83 12.90 27.38
C VAL A 6 -2.45 14.07 26.59
N ASN A 7 -2.87 15.13 27.27
CA ASN A 7 -3.41 16.32 26.59
C ASN A 7 -2.36 17.00 25.70
N ASP A 8 -1.10 17.06 26.15
CA ASP A 8 0.00 17.66 25.37
C ASP A 8 0.27 16.83 24.10
N ILE A 9 0.26 15.50 24.19
CA ILE A 9 0.38 14.59 23.04
C ILE A 9 -0.78 14.81 22.06
N PHE A 10 -2.01 14.94 22.57
CA PHE A 10 -3.20 15.14 21.74
C PHE A 10 -3.17 16.48 21.00
N GLU A 11 -2.87 17.59 21.68
CA GLU A 11 -2.76 18.90 21.04
C GLU A 11 -1.57 18.96 20.07
N PHE A 12 -0.48 18.25 20.36
CA PHE A 12 0.64 18.10 19.43
C PHE A 12 0.23 17.38 18.14
N GLU A 13 -0.45 16.23 18.24
CA GLU A 13 -0.96 15.49 17.07
C GLU A 13 -1.97 16.31 16.26
N LYS A 14 -2.87 17.01 16.95
CA LYS A 14 -3.84 17.92 16.33
C LYS A 14 -3.17 19.07 15.58
N ASN A 15 -2.07 19.61 16.09
CA ASN A 15 -1.31 20.64 15.39
C ASN A 15 -0.59 20.09 14.16
N ILE A 16 -0.06 18.86 14.21
CA ILE A 16 0.49 18.18 13.03
C ILE A 16 -0.59 17.97 11.97
N ALA A 17 -1.76 17.45 12.37
CA ALA A 17 -2.86 17.10 11.48
C ALA A 17 -3.39 18.27 10.64
N LYS A 18 -3.26 19.52 11.10
CA LYS A 18 -3.69 20.72 10.37
C LYS A 18 -2.96 20.94 9.03
N TYR A 19 -1.76 20.39 8.89
CA TYR A 19 -0.93 20.56 7.69
C TYR A 19 -0.88 19.31 6.82
N HIS A 20 -1.58 18.25 7.21
CA HIS A 20 -1.77 17.09 6.36
C HIS A 20 -2.89 17.36 5.36
N TRP A 21 -2.70 16.87 4.15
CA TRP A 21 -3.77 16.86 3.17
C TRP A 21 -4.93 15.99 3.62
N THR A 22 -6.15 16.46 3.37
CA THR A 22 -7.34 15.64 3.40
C THR A 22 -7.27 14.53 2.34
N ASN A 23 -8.09 13.49 2.48
CA ASN A 23 -8.15 12.41 1.50
C ASN A 23 -8.54 12.89 0.09
N ASP A 24 -9.36 13.94 -0.02
CA ASP A 24 -9.74 14.52 -1.31
C ASP A 24 -8.58 15.27 -1.96
N GLU A 25 -7.83 16.03 -1.17
CA GLU A 25 -6.62 16.72 -1.63
C GLU A 25 -5.55 15.72 -2.07
N GLN A 26 -5.32 14.64 -1.32
CA GLN A 26 -4.36 13.60 -1.74
C GLN A 26 -4.71 13.01 -3.12
N ARG A 27 -6.01 12.80 -3.39
CA ARG A 27 -6.49 12.31 -4.70
C ARG A 27 -6.34 13.35 -5.81
N ALA A 28 -6.67 14.62 -5.53
CA ALA A 28 -6.65 15.68 -6.53
C ALA A 28 -5.22 16.17 -6.84
N ARG A 29 -4.36 16.22 -5.84
CA ARG A 29 -3.03 16.84 -5.87
C ARG A 29 -1.89 15.82 -6.05
N PHE A 30 -2.20 14.60 -6.47
CA PHE A 30 -1.19 13.53 -6.59
C PHE A 30 -0.03 13.90 -7.55
N ASN A 31 -0.29 14.79 -8.51
CA ASN A 31 0.72 15.31 -9.46
C ASN A 31 1.49 16.53 -8.95
N GLU A 32 1.16 17.10 -7.78
CA GLU A 32 1.77 18.32 -7.24
C GLU A 32 3.07 18.06 -6.44
N THR A 33 3.74 16.95 -6.70
CA THR A 33 4.97 16.57 -6.00
C THR A 33 6.13 17.52 -6.35
N VAL A 34 6.74 18.11 -5.33
CA VAL A 34 7.98 18.89 -5.49
C VAL A 34 9.17 17.93 -5.54
N ARG A 35 10.00 18.08 -6.57
CA ARG A 35 11.25 17.32 -6.70
C ARG A 35 12.42 18.17 -6.28
N THR A 36 13.22 17.66 -5.34
CA THR A 36 14.51 18.23 -4.94
C THR A 36 15.57 17.12 -4.92
N THR A 37 16.79 17.43 -4.53
CA THR A 37 17.83 16.41 -4.35
C THR A 37 18.10 16.15 -2.87
N VAL A 38 18.70 15.00 -2.54
CA VAL A 38 19.09 14.65 -1.16
C VAL A 38 19.96 15.75 -0.55
N GLY A 39 20.93 16.27 -1.30
CA GLY A 39 21.82 17.34 -0.83
C GLY A 39 21.10 18.67 -0.55
N ASN A 40 20.02 18.95 -1.27
CA ASN A 40 19.25 20.20 -1.14
C ASN A 40 18.01 20.05 -0.25
N LEU A 41 17.70 18.86 0.27
CA LEU A 41 16.43 18.55 0.94
C LEU A 41 16.18 19.47 2.15
N SER A 42 17.09 19.49 3.13
CA SER A 42 16.95 20.32 4.34
C SER A 42 16.93 21.83 4.01
N PHE A 43 17.67 22.26 2.98
CA PHE A 43 17.66 23.65 2.51
C PHE A 43 16.33 24.04 1.86
N THR A 44 15.79 23.17 1.00
CA THR A 44 14.55 23.42 0.23
C THR A 44 13.36 23.71 1.15
N PHE A 45 13.26 22.98 2.26
CA PHE A 45 12.14 23.09 3.20
C PHE A 45 12.49 23.85 4.49
N ASN A 46 13.69 24.44 4.56
CA ASN A 46 14.22 25.20 5.69
C ASN A 46 13.97 24.49 7.05
N THR A 47 14.28 23.19 7.10
CA THR A 47 13.89 22.37 8.24
C THR A 47 14.91 22.46 9.37
N THR A 48 14.43 22.50 10.61
CA THR A 48 15.29 22.45 11.80
C THR A 48 15.81 21.06 12.09
N PHE A 49 15.10 20.05 11.60
CA PHE A 49 15.53 18.67 11.58
C PHE A 49 16.30 18.39 10.29
N ASP A 50 17.44 17.71 10.40
CA ASP A 50 18.26 17.35 9.24
C ASP A 50 17.68 16.12 8.54
N PHE A 51 16.69 16.36 7.67
CA PHE A 51 16.09 15.30 6.86
C PHE A 51 17.09 14.67 5.89
N THR A 52 18.10 15.43 5.44
CA THR A 52 19.17 14.89 4.60
C THR A 52 19.95 13.79 5.33
N ASP A 53 20.42 14.02 6.56
CA ASP A 53 21.10 12.99 7.37
C ASP A 53 20.16 11.82 7.71
N TYR A 54 18.93 12.11 8.11
CA TYR A 54 17.93 11.09 8.44
C TYR A 54 17.69 10.11 7.29
N VAL A 55 17.42 10.64 6.08
CA VAL A 55 17.16 9.80 4.90
C VAL A 55 18.41 9.00 4.52
N ARG A 56 19.61 9.59 4.59
CA ARG A 56 20.87 8.85 4.37
C ARG A 56 21.00 7.66 5.33
N ARG A 57 20.76 7.86 6.63
CA ARG A 57 20.81 6.78 7.63
C ARG A 57 19.79 5.68 7.37
N CYS A 58 18.59 6.03 6.92
CA CYS A 58 17.57 5.04 6.58
C CYS A 58 18.06 4.11 5.46
N TYR A 59 18.64 4.66 4.39
CA TYR A 59 19.12 3.86 3.26
C TYR A 59 20.37 3.01 3.59
N LEU A 60 21.16 3.39 4.59
CA LEU A 60 22.24 2.53 5.11
C LEU A 60 21.72 1.20 5.67
N LEU A 61 20.49 1.13 6.19
CA LEU A 61 19.87 -0.13 6.64
C LEU A 61 19.71 -1.15 5.49
N GLY A 62 19.64 -0.65 4.26
CA GLY A 62 19.62 -1.42 3.02
C GLY A 62 20.98 -1.65 2.37
N ASN A 63 22.08 -1.20 2.99
CA ASN A 63 23.41 -1.10 2.39
C ASN A 63 23.44 -0.23 1.11
N VAL A 64 22.64 0.84 1.08
CA VAL A 64 22.61 1.79 -0.04
C VAL A 64 23.17 3.12 0.41
N THR A 65 24.16 3.62 -0.33
CA THR A 65 24.67 4.98 -0.14
C THR A 65 23.97 5.94 -1.09
N LEU A 66 23.33 6.96 -0.53
CA LEU A 66 22.72 8.04 -1.31
C LEU A 66 23.79 9.03 -1.77
N GLN A 67 23.59 9.55 -2.98
CA GLN A 67 24.34 10.64 -3.58
C GLN A 67 23.56 11.95 -3.40
N ASP A 68 24.26 13.08 -3.37
CA ASP A 68 23.63 14.39 -3.20
C ASP A 68 22.72 14.76 -4.36
N THR A 69 22.93 14.14 -5.52
CA THR A 69 22.15 14.30 -6.75
C THR A 69 20.93 13.39 -6.82
N ASP A 70 20.78 12.43 -5.89
CA ASP A 70 19.60 11.57 -5.86
C ASP A 70 18.33 12.41 -5.66
N ILE A 71 17.30 12.11 -6.44
CA ILE A 71 16.05 12.86 -6.45
C ILE A 71 15.16 12.38 -5.30
N VAL A 72 14.63 13.35 -4.56
CA VAL A 72 13.59 13.15 -3.54
C VAL A 72 12.32 13.82 -4.04
N ALA A 73 11.23 13.04 -4.09
CA ALA A 73 9.92 13.51 -4.48
C ALA A 73 9.08 13.73 -3.20
N VAL A 74 8.68 14.97 -2.93
CA VAL A 74 7.95 15.38 -1.73
C VAL A 74 6.54 15.80 -2.11
N SER A 75 5.54 15.04 -1.63
CA SER A 75 4.13 15.36 -1.88
C SER A 75 3.59 16.39 -0.88
N GLU A 76 3.68 16.12 0.41
CA GLU A 76 3.13 17.01 1.45
C GLU A 76 4.10 18.14 1.84
N VAL A 77 4.28 19.08 0.91
CA VAL A 77 5.19 20.23 1.06
C VAL A 77 4.80 21.13 2.22
N GLU A 78 3.50 21.38 2.41
CA GLU A 78 2.99 22.23 3.50
C GLU A 78 3.32 21.63 4.87
N TYR A 79 3.16 20.31 5.03
CA TYR A 79 3.58 19.59 6.22
C TYR A 79 5.09 19.76 6.48
N LEU A 80 5.95 19.49 5.49
CA LEU A 80 7.41 19.59 5.68
C LEU A 80 7.88 21.02 5.98
N ASN A 81 7.25 22.04 5.39
CA ASN A 81 7.57 23.43 5.69
C ASN A 81 7.20 23.81 7.15
N ASN A 82 6.10 23.27 7.67
CA ASN A 82 5.59 23.66 8.99
C ASN A 82 6.07 22.75 10.14
N ILE A 83 6.56 21.54 9.88
CA ILE A 83 6.95 20.59 10.93
C ILE A 83 8.04 21.17 11.85
N SER A 84 8.95 21.98 11.31
CA SER A 84 10.03 22.61 12.09
C SER A 84 9.51 23.63 13.09
N LEU A 85 8.43 24.35 12.74
CA LEU A 85 7.74 25.26 13.66
C LEU A 85 7.03 24.46 14.76
N ILE A 86 6.31 23.40 14.39
CA ILE A 86 5.57 22.54 15.31
C ILE A 86 6.52 21.91 16.34
N LEU A 87 7.65 21.37 15.87
CA LEU A 87 8.67 20.78 16.75
C LEU A 87 9.30 21.79 17.70
N LYS A 88 9.49 23.05 17.27
CA LYS A 88 9.99 24.13 18.14
C LYS A 88 9.00 24.54 19.22
N GLN A 89 7.70 24.43 18.96
CA GLN A 89 6.65 24.81 19.91
C GLN A 89 6.37 23.73 20.96
N ALA A 90 6.73 22.48 20.68
CA ALA A 90 6.54 21.36 21.60
C ALA A 90 7.75 21.18 22.52
N SER A 91 7.50 20.75 23.76
CA SER A 91 8.60 20.38 24.67
C SER A 91 9.26 19.07 24.20
N PRO A 92 10.57 18.86 24.46
CA PRO A 92 11.23 17.58 24.17
C PRO A 92 10.51 16.38 24.80
N ARG A 93 9.91 16.57 25.99
CA ARG A 93 9.10 15.55 26.66
C ARG A 93 7.85 15.20 25.85
N THR A 94 7.12 16.19 25.35
CA THR A 94 5.91 15.99 24.52
C THR A 94 6.24 15.22 23.25
N ILE A 95 7.32 15.59 22.56
CA ILE A 95 7.78 14.92 21.33
C ILE A 95 8.15 13.46 21.65
N GLN A 96 8.92 13.22 22.71
CA GLN A 96 9.30 11.86 23.12
C GLN A 96 8.09 11.00 23.48
N ASN A 97 7.16 11.56 24.26
CA ASN A 97 5.94 10.86 24.64
C ASN A 97 5.09 10.52 23.42
N TYR A 98 4.96 11.43 22.45
CA TYR A 98 4.25 11.18 21.20
C TYR A 98 4.91 10.07 20.38
N ILE A 99 6.24 10.09 20.19
CA ILE A 99 6.96 9.03 19.47
C ILE A 99 6.74 7.67 20.12
N VAL A 100 6.88 7.59 21.45
CA VAL A 100 6.67 6.34 22.21
C VAL A 100 5.22 5.88 22.11
N TRP A 101 4.26 6.81 22.20
CA TRP A 101 2.83 6.51 22.04
C TRP A 101 2.53 5.92 20.65
N ARG A 102 3.03 6.54 19.58
CA ARG A 102 2.86 6.04 18.20
C ARG A 102 3.46 4.64 18.03
N PHE A 103 4.62 4.38 18.63
CA PHE A 103 5.24 3.05 18.63
C PHE A 103 4.39 2.01 19.38
N ILE A 104 3.96 2.32 20.60
CA ILE A 104 3.12 1.41 21.41
C ILE A 104 1.82 1.10 20.69
N MET A 105 1.17 2.12 20.12
CA MET A 105 -0.09 1.96 19.37
C MET A 105 0.07 1.06 18.14
N GLY A 106 1.21 1.14 17.44
CA GLY A 106 1.53 0.25 16.33
C GLY A 106 1.85 -1.19 16.77
N ALA A 107 2.46 -1.37 17.95
CA ALA A 107 2.85 -2.69 18.46
C ALA A 107 1.73 -3.42 19.21
N THR A 108 0.61 -2.75 19.52
CA THR A 108 -0.39 -3.25 20.48
C THR A 108 -0.95 -4.63 20.12
N SER A 109 -1.16 -4.94 18.83
CA SER A 109 -1.68 -6.24 18.37
C SER A 109 -0.75 -7.42 18.71
N LEU A 110 0.54 -7.15 18.97
CA LEU A 110 1.57 -8.12 19.32
C LEU A 110 1.81 -8.22 20.84
N MET A 111 1.21 -7.33 21.64
CA MET A 111 1.39 -7.28 23.09
C MET A 111 0.46 -8.26 23.82
N SER A 112 0.51 -8.31 25.16
CA SER A 112 -0.34 -9.20 25.96
C SER A 112 -1.83 -8.90 25.82
N GLN A 113 -2.69 -9.87 26.13
CA GLN A 113 -4.15 -9.71 26.10
C GLN A 113 -4.63 -8.50 26.92
N GLN A 114 -3.95 -8.21 28.04
CA GLN A 114 -4.27 -7.05 28.88
C GLN A 114 -4.17 -5.73 28.10
N ILE A 115 -3.10 -5.54 27.34
CA ILE A 115 -2.88 -4.32 26.55
C ILE A 115 -3.86 -4.27 25.36
N ARG A 116 -4.09 -5.41 24.69
CA ARG A 116 -5.08 -5.50 23.61
C ARG A 116 -6.50 -5.17 24.09
N ASN A 117 -6.87 -5.61 25.30
CA ASN A 117 -8.16 -5.27 25.90
C ASN A 117 -8.32 -3.76 26.17
N ILE A 118 -7.22 -3.07 26.52
CA ILE A 118 -7.24 -1.60 26.67
C ILE A 118 -7.47 -0.95 25.30
N ARG A 119 -6.75 -1.38 24.26
CA ARG A 119 -6.92 -0.89 22.90
C ARG A 119 -8.31 -1.15 22.34
N GLN A 120 -8.91 -2.30 22.63
CA GLN A 120 -10.27 -2.64 22.21
C GLN A 120 -11.32 -1.65 22.73
N ARG A 121 -11.08 -1.00 23.89
CA ARG A 121 -11.98 0.07 24.39
C ARG A 121 -11.96 1.28 23.46
N PHE A 122 -10.79 1.64 22.96
CA PHE A 122 -10.63 2.71 21.97
C PHE A 122 -11.24 2.29 20.63
N ASP A 123 -10.94 1.09 20.13
CA ASP A 123 -11.47 0.61 18.84
C ASP A 123 -13.00 0.47 18.84
N ARG A 124 -13.61 0.17 20.00
CA ARG A 124 -15.07 0.17 20.14
C ARG A 124 -15.68 1.55 19.89
N ILE A 125 -15.03 2.62 20.34
CA ILE A 125 -15.49 4.00 20.14
C ILE A 125 -15.18 4.45 18.71
N PHE A 126 -13.96 4.17 18.23
CA PHE A 126 -13.47 4.70 16.97
C PHE A 126 -14.00 3.93 15.74
N HIS A 127 -14.12 2.62 15.83
CA HIS A 127 -14.55 1.73 14.74
C HIS A 127 -15.92 1.07 14.98
N GLY A 128 -16.51 1.21 16.17
CA GLY A 128 -17.77 0.54 16.51
C GLY A 128 -17.64 -0.97 16.73
N THR A 129 -16.43 -1.50 16.94
CA THR A 129 -16.20 -2.94 17.09
C THR A 129 -16.48 -3.42 18.51
N ASN A 130 -17.30 -4.47 18.63
CA ASN A 130 -17.70 -4.98 19.94
C ASN A 130 -16.66 -5.91 20.59
N ALA A 131 -15.83 -6.56 19.78
CA ALA A 131 -14.80 -7.50 20.24
C ALA A 131 -13.56 -7.45 19.34
N GLU A 132 -12.44 -7.95 19.89
CA GLU A 132 -11.22 -8.20 19.13
C GLU A 132 -11.50 -9.26 18.05
N ARG A 133 -10.78 -9.18 16.93
CA ARG A 133 -10.83 -10.23 15.92
C ARG A 133 -10.31 -11.56 16.51
N PRO A 134 -10.85 -12.71 16.07
CA PRO A 134 -10.28 -14.00 16.42
C PRO A 134 -8.77 -14.06 16.13
N ARG A 135 -8.01 -14.69 17.03
CA ARG A 135 -6.54 -14.61 16.99
C ARG A 135 -5.94 -15.29 15.76
N ASP A 136 -6.56 -16.36 15.29
CA ASP A 136 -6.22 -17.05 14.05
C ASP A 136 -6.43 -16.16 12.82
N VAL A 137 -7.52 -15.39 12.77
CA VAL A 137 -7.79 -14.41 11.71
C VAL A 137 -6.75 -13.29 11.72
N GLU A 138 -6.40 -12.77 12.90
CA GLU A 138 -5.37 -11.74 13.04
C GLU A 138 -3.98 -12.27 12.60
N CYS A 139 -3.58 -13.45 13.08
CA CYS A 139 -2.32 -14.07 12.67
C CYS A 139 -2.29 -14.34 11.16
N GLY A 140 -3.37 -14.87 10.59
CA GLY A 140 -3.48 -15.09 9.15
C GLY A 140 -3.37 -13.79 8.35
N SER A 141 -4.01 -12.72 8.82
CA SER A 141 -3.95 -11.40 8.20
C SER A 141 -2.53 -10.81 8.24
N LEU A 142 -1.84 -10.91 9.38
CA LEU A 142 -0.45 -10.46 9.53
C LEU A 142 0.50 -11.27 8.64
N THR A 143 0.36 -12.60 8.62
CA THR A 143 1.17 -13.45 7.74
C THR A 143 0.92 -13.11 6.27
N ASN A 144 -0.31 -12.85 5.87
CA ASN A 144 -0.61 -12.42 4.50
C ASN A 144 -0.07 -11.01 4.18
N ALA A 145 -0.07 -10.09 5.15
CA ALA A 145 0.46 -8.74 4.97
C ALA A 145 1.98 -8.72 4.77
N TYR A 146 2.73 -9.57 5.51
CA TYR A 146 4.19 -9.64 5.39
C TYR A 146 4.66 -10.65 4.35
N MET A 147 3.90 -11.72 4.13
CA MET A 147 4.30 -12.87 3.31
C MET A 147 3.23 -13.27 2.29
N GLY A 148 2.54 -12.28 1.71
CA GLY A 148 1.38 -12.50 0.85
C GLY A 148 1.62 -13.44 -0.32
N PHE A 149 2.77 -13.35 -1.00
CA PHE A 149 3.09 -14.25 -2.12
C PHE A 149 3.37 -15.69 -1.66
N ALA A 150 4.04 -15.87 -0.51
CA ALA A 150 4.24 -17.21 0.06
C ALA A 150 2.92 -17.86 0.51
N VAL A 151 2.04 -17.09 1.17
CA VAL A 151 0.69 -17.55 1.52
C VAL A 151 -0.10 -17.88 0.25
N SER A 152 0.03 -17.04 -0.78
CA SER A 152 -0.65 -17.23 -2.06
C SER A 152 -0.22 -18.51 -2.76
N LYS A 153 1.06 -18.90 -2.69
CA LYS A 153 1.52 -20.21 -3.21
C LYS A 153 0.75 -21.38 -2.59
N LEU A 154 0.56 -21.36 -1.27
CA LEU A 154 -0.20 -22.38 -0.55
C LEU A 154 -1.69 -22.34 -0.91
N TYR A 155 -2.25 -21.13 -1.04
CA TYR A 155 -3.63 -20.91 -1.45
C TYR A 155 -3.90 -21.49 -2.84
N ILE A 156 -3.05 -21.14 -3.82
CA ILE A 156 -3.18 -21.60 -5.21
C ILE A 156 -3.13 -23.12 -5.27
N LYS A 157 -2.13 -23.73 -4.65
CA LYS A 157 -1.96 -25.19 -4.61
C LYS A 157 -3.17 -25.93 -4.01
N LYS A 158 -3.88 -25.29 -3.09
CA LYS A 158 -4.99 -25.93 -2.36
C LYS A 158 -6.36 -25.68 -2.99
N TYR A 159 -6.61 -24.48 -3.50
CA TYR A 159 -7.96 -24.02 -3.81
C TYR A 159 -8.20 -23.66 -5.27
N PHE A 160 -7.14 -23.53 -6.08
CA PHE A 160 -7.30 -22.94 -7.41
C PHE A 160 -7.38 -24.02 -8.50
N ASP A 161 -8.48 -23.97 -9.26
CA ASP A 161 -8.76 -24.84 -10.42
C ASP A 161 -8.29 -24.15 -11.70
N GLU A 162 -7.39 -24.79 -12.44
CA GLU A 162 -6.84 -24.25 -13.70
C GLU A 162 -7.94 -23.99 -14.74
N ASN A 163 -9.03 -24.77 -14.75
CA ASN A 163 -10.12 -24.55 -15.69
C ASN A 163 -10.89 -23.26 -15.36
N ALA A 164 -11.13 -23.02 -14.08
CA ALA A 164 -11.77 -21.79 -13.61
C ALA A 164 -10.94 -20.53 -13.96
N LEU A 165 -9.61 -20.65 -13.92
CA LEU A 165 -8.70 -19.58 -14.33
C LEU A 165 -8.86 -19.25 -15.82
N ASN A 166 -8.85 -20.27 -16.68
CA ASN A 166 -8.93 -20.07 -18.12
C ASN A 166 -10.25 -19.37 -18.53
N GLU A 167 -11.37 -19.77 -17.93
CA GLU A 167 -12.66 -19.10 -18.15
C GLU A 167 -12.69 -17.66 -17.62
N SER A 168 -12.05 -17.41 -16.46
CA SER A 168 -11.90 -16.06 -15.91
C SER A 168 -11.05 -15.17 -16.84
N ILE A 169 -9.97 -15.71 -17.41
CA ILE A 169 -9.11 -15.02 -18.37
C ILE A 169 -9.91 -14.64 -19.62
N GLU A 170 -10.73 -15.55 -20.17
CA GLU A 170 -11.61 -15.26 -21.31
C GLU A 170 -12.53 -14.07 -21.01
N MET A 171 -13.19 -14.09 -19.84
CA MET A 171 -14.10 -13.02 -19.43
C MET A 171 -13.39 -11.66 -19.30
N ILE A 172 -12.22 -11.63 -18.63
CA ILE A 172 -11.46 -10.38 -18.43
C ILE A 172 -10.94 -9.85 -19.76
N ASN A 173 -10.47 -10.71 -20.66
CA ASN A 173 -10.06 -10.33 -22.01
C ASN A 173 -11.24 -9.72 -22.80
N ASN A 174 -12.43 -10.30 -22.69
CA ASN A 174 -13.62 -9.75 -23.34
C ASN A 174 -13.96 -8.35 -22.81
N ILE A 175 -13.94 -8.16 -21.49
CA ILE A 175 -14.17 -6.83 -20.88
C ILE A 175 -13.15 -5.81 -21.37
N GLN A 176 -11.87 -6.20 -21.45
CA GLN A 176 -10.80 -5.32 -21.92
C GLN A 176 -11.00 -4.93 -23.39
N ASN A 177 -11.29 -5.92 -24.26
CA ASN A 177 -11.52 -5.66 -25.68
C ASN A 177 -12.71 -4.73 -25.90
N THR A 178 -13.82 -4.97 -25.20
CA THR A 178 -14.99 -4.08 -25.26
C THR A 178 -14.66 -2.67 -24.77
N PHE A 179 -13.85 -2.52 -23.72
CA PHE A 179 -13.41 -1.21 -23.27
C PHE A 179 -12.57 -0.47 -24.32
N LEU A 180 -11.66 -1.17 -25.01
CA LEU A 180 -10.86 -0.60 -26.10
C LEU A 180 -11.73 -0.19 -27.30
N GLU A 181 -12.74 -1.00 -27.64
CA GLU A 181 -13.75 -0.65 -28.66
C GLU A 181 -14.50 0.62 -28.29
N MET A 182 -15.02 0.70 -27.06
CA MET A 182 -15.72 1.89 -26.54
C MET A 182 -14.83 3.13 -26.54
N LEU A 183 -13.54 3.00 -26.20
CA LEU A 183 -12.58 4.10 -26.26
C LEU A 183 -12.37 4.61 -27.69
N ASN A 184 -12.27 3.70 -28.67
CA ASN A 184 -12.12 4.07 -30.07
C ASN A 184 -13.35 4.83 -30.60
N GLU A 185 -14.56 4.37 -30.24
CA GLU A 185 -15.84 4.97 -30.64
C GLU A 185 -16.14 6.31 -29.92
N SER A 186 -15.50 6.56 -28.77
CA SER A 186 -15.74 7.74 -27.93
C SER A 186 -15.54 9.06 -28.68
N THR A 187 -16.59 9.85 -28.92
CA THR A 187 -16.48 11.10 -29.70
C THR A 187 -15.93 12.30 -28.92
N TRP A 188 -15.82 12.20 -27.60
CA TRP A 188 -15.38 13.32 -26.74
C TRP A 188 -13.87 13.32 -26.44
N MET A 189 -13.15 12.27 -26.85
CA MET A 189 -11.70 12.14 -26.65
C MET A 189 -10.93 12.29 -27.97
N ASP A 190 -9.76 12.93 -27.92
CA ASP A 190 -8.84 13.01 -29.04
C ASP A 190 -8.08 11.69 -29.28
N ALA A 191 -7.70 11.42 -30.52
CA ALA A 191 -7.02 10.18 -30.92
C ALA A 191 -5.71 9.90 -30.15
N GLU A 192 -4.95 10.94 -29.82
CA GLU A 192 -3.71 10.83 -29.02
C GLU A 192 -3.99 10.32 -27.58
N SER A 193 -5.19 10.57 -27.07
CA SER A 193 -5.62 10.13 -25.73
C SER A 193 -6.24 8.73 -25.72
N LYS A 194 -6.52 8.15 -26.90
CA LYS A 194 -7.43 6.99 -27.04
C LYS A 194 -6.82 5.59 -26.94
N ALA A 195 -5.51 5.42 -26.92
CA ALA A 195 -4.96 4.07 -26.69
C ALA A 195 -3.52 4.06 -26.17
N LYS A 196 -3.36 3.53 -24.95
CA LYS A 196 -2.14 2.84 -24.53
C LYS A 196 -2.56 1.45 -24.07
N THR A 197 -1.94 0.42 -24.63
CA THR A 197 -2.17 -0.97 -24.23
C THR A 197 -2.08 -1.09 -22.71
N MET A 198 -3.12 -1.65 -22.09
CA MET A 198 -3.21 -1.85 -20.66
C MET A 198 -2.69 -3.25 -20.34
N ASN A 199 -1.71 -3.34 -19.43
CA ASN A 199 -1.17 -4.62 -18.98
C ASN A 199 -2.19 -5.32 -18.07
N GLN A 200 -2.15 -6.65 -18.05
CA GLN A 200 -3.06 -7.46 -17.23
C GLN A 200 -2.33 -8.52 -16.43
N HIS A 201 -2.75 -8.69 -15.18
CA HIS A 201 -2.36 -9.77 -14.31
C HIS A 201 -3.62 -10.47 -13.79
N ILE A 202 -3.79 -11.75 -14.12
CA ILE A 202 -5.00 -12.51 -13.82
C ILE A 202 -4.60 -13.78 -13.08
N GLY A 203 -5.21 -14.04 -11.93
CA GLY A 203 -4.88 -15.16 -11.07
C GLY A 203 -3.59 -14.92 -10.28
N TYR A 204 -2.49 -15.48 -10.76
CA TYR A 204 -1.19 -15.48 -10.08
C TYR A 204 -0.02 -15.51 -11.07
N PRO A 205 1.19 -15.07 -10.68
CA PRO A 205 2.38 -15.22 -11.53
C PRO A 205 2.83 -16.68 -11.62
N ASP A 206 3.24 -17.10 -12.81
CA ASP A 206 3.60 -18.49 -13.15
C ASP A 206 4.58 -19.14 -12.16
N TYR A 207 5.54 -18.39 -11.62
CA TYR A 207 6.55 -18.92 -10.70
C TYR A 207 5.93 -19.46 -9.40
N LEU A 208 4.76 -18.97 -8.97
CA LEU A 208 4.06 -19.51 -7.79
C LEU A 208 3.43 -20.88 -8.06
N GLY A 209 3.07 -21.17 -9.31
CA GLY A 209 2.57 -22.50 -9.72
C GLY A 209 3.67 -23.55 -9.85
N SER A 210 4.94 -23.12 -9.96
CA SER A 210 6.09 -24.03 -10.04
C SER A 210 6.55 -24.50 -8.66
N ASP A 211 7.21 -25.66 -8.55
CA ASP A 211 7.86 -26.07 -7.28
C ASP A 211 9.15 -25.29 -6.96
N ASN A 212 9.65 -24.47 -7.90
CA ASN A 212 10.85 -23.66 -7.71
C ASN A 212 10.54 -22.39 -6.88
N ASN A 213 11.17 -22.26 -5.72
CA ASN A 213 10.98 -21.11 -4.82
C ASN A 213 12.03 -20.01 -4.97
N THR A 214 13.04 -20.19 -5.81
CA THR A 214 14.20 -19.27 -5.91
C THR A 214 13.78 -17.81 -6.12
N LYS A 215 12.80 -17.56 -7.00
CA LYS A 215 12.30 -16.20 -7.24
C LYS A 215 11.65 -15.61 -6.00
N LEU A 216 10.76 -16.37 -5.35
CA LEU A 216 10.06 -15.97 -4.14
C LEU A 216 11.04 -15.68 -2.99
N GLU A 217 12.03 -16.56 -2.78
CA GLU A 217 13.07 -16.40 -1.76
C GLU A 217 13.92 -15.16 -2.01
N ASN A 218 14.31 -14.90 -3.26
CA ASN A 218 15.04 -13.70 -3.64
C ASN A 218 14.22 -12.42 -3.41
N ASP A 219 12.93 -12.44 -3.73
CA ASP A 219 12.03 -11.30 -3.55
C ASP A 219 11.87 -10.96 -2.06
N TYR A 220 11.84 -11.95 -1.16
CA TYR A 220 11.83 -11.72 0.30
C TYR A 220 13.19 -11.35 0.90
N ALA A 221 14.29 -11.78 0.28
CA ALA A 221 15.63 -11.40 0.72
C ALA A 221 15.97 -9.94 0.36
N GLU A 222 15.33 -9.40 -0.67
CA GLU A 222 15.53 -8.04 -1.12
C GLU A 222 14.91 -7.02 -0.16
N LYS A 223 15.72 -6.06 0.30
CA LYS A 223 15.25 -4.96 1.15
C LYS A 223 14.72 -3.82 0.29
N SER A 224 13.58 -3.23 0.64
CA SER A 224 12.94 -2.14 -0.14
C SER A 224 13.86 -0.96 -0.47
N PHE A 225 14.82 -0.62 0.41
CA PHE A 225 15.81 0.42 0.14
C PHE A 225 16.73 0.13 -1.06
N GLN A 226 16.98 -1.14 -1.38
CA GLN A 226 17.84 -1.56 -2.50
C GLN A 226 17.19 -1.30 -3.86
N LEU A 227 15.86 -1.19 -3.91
CA LEU A 227 15.10 -0.93 -5.13
C LEU A 227 15.47 0.41 -5.78
N LEU A 228 15.97 1.39 -5.01
CA LEU A 228 16.39 2.69 -5.54
C LEU A 228 17.44 2.60 -6.65
N ARG A 229 18.30 1.58 -6.62
CA ARG A 229 19.37 1.38 -7.62
C ARG A 229 19.03 0.35 -8.68
N LYS A 230 17.81 -0.18 -8.67
CA LYS A 230 17.37 -1.18 -9.64
C LYS A 230 16.40 -0.56 -10.65
N PRO A 231 16.35 -1.11 -11.87
CA PRO A 231 15.32 -0.71 -12.81
C PRO A 231 13.94 -1.08 -12.27
N VAL A 232 12.94 -0.25 -12.56
CA VAL A 232 11.54 -0.57 -12.25
C VAL A 232 11.11 -1.79 -13.07
N ASP A 233 10.62 -2.82 -12.39
CA ASP A 233 9.97 -3.95 -13.04
C ASP A 233 8.55 -3.54 -13.50
N LYS A 234 8.44 -3.23 -14.80
CA LYS A 234 7.18 -2.79 -15.41
C LYS A 234 6.16 -3.91 -15.58
N ASN A 235 6.58 -5.17 -15.49
CA ASN A 235 5.74 -6.36 -15.66
C ASN A 235 5.56 -7.10 -14.34
N GLY A 236 6.08 -6.57 -13.24
CA GLY A 236 5.96 -7.17 -11.91
C GLY A 236 4.55 -6.99 -11.36
N TRP A 237 4.07 -8.02 -10.64
CA TRP A 237 2.75 -8.03 -10.03
C TRP A 237 2.54 -6.90 -9.01
N GLY A 238 3.61 -6.35 -8.45
CA GLY A 238 3.57 -5.28 -7.46
C GLY A 238 3.24 -5.80 -6.06
N ASP A 239 3.53 -4.99 -5.03
CA ASP A 239 3.49 -5.43 -3.64
C ASP A 239 2.07 -5.59 -3.08
N TYR A 240 1.07 -4.97 -3.71
CA TYR A 240 -0.31 -4.89 -3.20
C TYR A 240 -1.27 -5.94 -3.76
N SER A 241 -0.81 -6.81 -4.67
CA SER A 241 -1.66 -7.70 -5.47
C SER A 241 -1.41 -9.19 -5.20
N ALA A 242 -1.00 -9.54 -3.97
CA ALA A 242 -0.78 -10.94 -3.59
C ALA A 242 -1.98 -11.81 -4.04
N PRO A 243 -1.75 -12.92 -4.77
CA PRO A 243 -2.84 -13.63 -5.43
C PRO A 243 -3.99 -14.11 -4.54
N SER A 244 -3.76 -14.32 -3.24
CA SER A 244 -4.80 -14.72 -2.28
C SER A 244 -5.75 -13.59 -1.85
N VAL A 245 -5.50 -12.34 -2.27
CA VAL A 245 -6.34 -11.19 -1.90
C VAL A 245 -7.68 -11.22 -2.63
N VAL A 246 -8.77 -10.96 -1.90
CA VAL A 246 -10.12 -10.80 -2.47
C VAL A 246 -10.35 -9.33 -2.82
N ASN A 247 -9.75 -8.88 -3.93
CA ASN A 247 -9.93 -7.54 -4.48
C ASN A 247 -9.50 -7.51 -5.95
N ALA A 248 -9.67 -6.37 -6.62
CA ALA A 248 -9.05 -6.09 -7.91
C ALA A 248 -8.40 -4.69 -7.87
N PHE A 249 -7.35 -4.50 -8.67
CA PHE A 249 -6.52 -3.29 -8.59
C PHE A 249 -6.24 -2.71 -9.97
N TYR A 250 -6.12 -1.38 -10.02
CA TYR A 250 -5.53 -0.65 -11.16
C TYR A 250 -4.32 0.14 -10.66
N GLU A 251 -3.17 -0.03 -11.31
CA GLU A 251 -1.94 0.69 -11.02
C GLU A 251 -1.64 1.71 -12.14
N PRO A 252 -1.90 3.02 -11.92
CA PRO A 252 -1.77 4.03 -12.97
C PRO A 252 -0.35 4.19 -13.52
N SER A 253 0.67 4.02 -12.67
CA SER A 253 2.09 4.17 -13.05
C SER A 253 2.57 3.10 -14.05
N LYS A 254 1.93 1.92 -14.03
CA LYS A 254 2.20 0.81 -14.95
C LYS A 254 1.13 0.63 -16.02
N ASN A 255 0.02 1.39 -15.96
CA ASN A 255 -1.17 1.18 -16.78
C ASN A 255 -1.60 -0.30 -16.75
N GLN A 256 -1.78 -0.85 -15.54
CA GLN A 256 -1.98 -2.28 -15.32
C GLN A 256 -3.23 -2.56 -14.49
N ILE A 257 -4.05 -3.50 -14.94
CA ILE A 257 -5.16 -4.10 -14.17
C ILE A 257 -4.73 -5.44 -13.58
N SER A 258 -5.14 -5.72 -12.34
CA SER A 258 -4.81 -6.95 -11.64
C SER A 258 -6.05 -7.58 -11.01
N PHE A 259 -6.30 -8.85 -11.32
CA PHE A 259 -7.34 -9.71 -10.77
C PHE A 259 -6.70 -10.91 -10.06
N PRO A 260 -6.29 -10.76 -8.79
CA PRO A 260 -5.78 -11.85 -7.96
C PRO A 260 -6.67 -13.09 -7.96
N ALA A 261 -6.09 -14.28 -7.83
CA ALA A 261 -6.81 -15.55 -7.69
C ALA A 261 -7.91 -15.52 -6.61
N GLY A 262 -7.72 -14.77 -5.53
CA GLY A 262 -8.68 -14.63 -4.44
C GLY A 262 -10.00 -13.96 -4.82
N ILE A 263 -10.06 -13.12 -5.87
CA ILE A 263 -11.34 -12.56 -6.34
C ILE A 263 -12.07 -13.48 -7.32
N LEU A 264 -11.35 -14.44 -7.93
CA LEU A 264 -11.86 -15.35 -8.96
C LEU A 264 -12.59 -16.55 -8.35
N GLN A 265 -13.54 -16.25 -7.47
CA GLN A 265 -14.39 -17.23 -6.78
C GLN A 265 -15.79 -16.64 -6.52
N THR A 266 -16.72 -17.49 -6.08
CA THR A 266 -18.08 -17.06 -5.75
C THR A 266 -18.06 -16.00 -4.63
N PRO A 267 -18.87 -14.92 -4.72
CA PRO A 267 -19.95 -14.67 -5.68
C PRO A 267 -19.53 -13.97 -6.98
N PHE A 268 -18.25 -13.61 -7.14
CA PHE A 268 -17.78 -12.84 -8.31
C PHE A 268 -17.62 -13.70 -9.56
N PHE A 269 -17.15 -14.93 -9.40
CA PHE A 269 -16.95 -15.87 -10.48
C PHE A 269 -17.32 -17.30 -10.07
N ASN A 270 -18.02 -18.02 -10.94
CA ASN A 270 -18.28 -19.44 -10.80
C ASN A 270 -18.36 -20.09 -12.19
N LYS A 271 -17.45 -21.04 -12.47
CA LYS A 271 -17.39 -21.77 -13.75
C LYS A 271 -18.68 -22.57 -14.05
N ASP A 272 -19.39 -23.00 -13.01
CA ASP A 272 -20.61 -23.79 -13.12
C ASP A 272 -21.86 -22.89 -13.20
N ALA A 273 -21.71 -21.57 -13.06
CA ALA A 273 -22.80 -20.61 -13.16
C ALA A 273 -22.99 -20.11 -14.61
N PRO A 274 -24.21 -19.68 -14.99
CA PRO A 274 -24.43 -19.01 -16.26
C PRO A 274 -23.54 -17.78 -16.44
N LYS A 275 -22.97 -17.59 -17.65
CA LYS A 275 -22.03 -16.50 -17.95
C LYS A 275 -22.54 -15.12 -17.49
N TYR A 276 -23.82 -14.81 -17.64
CA TYR A 276 -24.37 -13.51 -17.26
C TYR A 276 -24.19 -13.16 -15.77
N LEU A 277 -24.13 -14.15 -14.87
CA LEU A 277 -23.83 -13.90 -13.45
C LEU A 277 -22.35 -13.51 -13.27
N ASN A 278 -21.44 -14.17 -13.99
CA ASN A 278 -20.01 -13.86 -13.96
C ASN A 278 -19.71 -12.46 -14.53
N TYR A 279 -20.39 -12.05 -15.61
CA TYR A 279 -20.28 -10.68 -16.12
C TYR A 279 -20.93 -9.63 -15.21
N GLY A 280 -21.97 -10.00 -14.45
CA GLY A 280 -22.65 -9.12 -13.51
C GLY A 280 -21.87 -8.88 -12.21
N GLY A 281 -21.12 -9.88 -11.74
CA GLY A 281 -20.09 -9.80 -10.68
C GLY A 281 -20.50 -9.25 -9.32
N LYS A 282 -21.74 -8.77 -9.12
CA LYS A 282 -22.19 -8.15 -7.88
C LYS A 282 -23.72 -8.12 -7.77
N HIS A 283 -24.29 -9.10 -7.08
CA HIS A 283 -25.57 -8.99 -6.37
C HIS A 283 -25.40 -9.49 -4.94
#